data_AF-I0GWM9-F1
#
_entry.id   AF-I0GWM9-F1
#
_cell.length_a   1.000
_cell.length_b   1.000
_cell.length_c   1.000
_cell.angle_alpha   90.00
_cell.angle_beta   90.00
_cell.angle_gamma   90.00
#
_symmetry.space_group_name_H-M   'P 1'
#
loop_
_entity.id
_entity.type
_entity.pdbx_description
1 polymer ?
#
loop_
_entity_poly.entity_id
_entity_poly.type
_entity_poly.pdbx_seq_one_letter_code
_entity_poly.pdbx_strand_id
1 'polypeptide(L)'
;MMFIENPLAAPGNFYIPDTEIYATPEPPPPVVAEKKTKVITMNVSAYTVAEGNGDGLTASGVEGTPFYTCAADDLPFGTKLLIDGKIWVVQDRFGGDYENRIDLLMETTDQCLAWGRQWIPVEIIE
;
A
#
# COMPACT_ATOMS: atom_id res chain seq x y z
N MET A 1 -75.33 14.92 -48.99
CA MET A 1 -75.93 14.47 -47.71
C MET A 1 -74.86 14.64 -46.64
N MET A 2 -74.92 15.61 -45.72
CA MET A 2 -75.79 15.64 -44.51
C MET A 2 -75.75 14.28 -43.78
N PHE A 3 -75.45 14.10 -42.49
CA PHE A 3 -75.27 15.03 -41.37
C PHE A 3 -74.99 14.20 -40.08
N ILE A 4 -74.15 14.71 -39.14
CA ILE A 4 -74.18 14.59 -37.64
C ILE A 4 -73.89 13.14 -37.08
N GLU A 5 -73.15 12.83 -35.98
CA GLU A 5 -73.02 13.38 -34.62
C GLU A 5 -71.66 13.09 -33.93
N ASN A 6 -71.37 13.94 -32.93
CA ASN A 6 -70.24 14.02 -31.99
C ASN A 6 -70.43 13.02 -30.80
N PRO A 7 -69.58 13.03 -29.76
CA PRO A 7 -68.27 12.38 -29.59
C PRO A 7 -68.29 11.27 -28.51
N LEU A 8 -67.18 10.56 -28.30
CA LEU A 8 -66.72 10.19 -26.95
C LEU A 8 -65.29 9.64 -26.97
N ALA A 9 -64.50 10.16 -26.04
CA ALA A 9 -63.20 9.69 -25.57
C ALA A 9 -62.04 9.72 -26.57
N ALA A 10 -61.23 10.79 -26.46
CA ALA A 10 -59.83 10.72 -26.82
C ALA A 10 -59.07 9.99 -25.70
N PRO A 11 -58.29 8.96 -26.02
CA PRO A 11 -57.06 8.70 -25.30
C PRO A 11 -55.91 9.16 -26.19
N GLY A 12 -55.47 10.40 -25.93
CA GLY A 12 -54.26 10.97 -26.50
C GLY A 12 -53.04 10.11 -26.18
N ASN A 13 -52.10 10.14 -27.12
CA ASN A 13 -50.73 9.63 -27.06
C ASN A 13 -50.28 9.13 -25.69
N PHE A 14 -50.24 7.81 -25.54
CA PHE A 14 -49.38 7.17 -24.55
C PHE A 14 -47.94 7.33 -25.04
N TYR A 15 -47.33 8.49 -24.77
CA TYR A 15 -45.88 8.61 -24.75
C TYR A 15 -45.41 7.88 -23.50
N ILE A 16 -45.11 6.60 -23.67
CA ILE A 16 -44.34 5.84 -22.69
C ILE A 16 -42.93 6.41 -22.77
N PRO A 17 -42.39 7.04 -21.71
CA PRO A 17 -40.98 7.42 -21.72
C PRO A 17 -40.16 6.16 -21.97
N ASP A 18 -39.20 6.29 -22.88
CA ASP A 18 -38.26 5.26 -23.23
C ASP A 18 -37.68 4.65 -21.95
N THR A 19 -38.01 3.37 -21.74
CA THR A 19 -37.26 2.38 -20.96
C THR A 19 -36.60 2.90 -19.68
N GLU A 20 -37.10 2.45 -18.53
CA GLU A 20 -36.25 2.26 -17.35
C GLU A 20 -35.09 1.35 -17.76
N ILE A 21 -34.04 1.96 -18.30
CA ILE A 21 -32.70 1.43 -18.25
C ILE A 21 -32.40 1.33 -16.76
N TYR A 22 -32.46 0.12 -16.25
CA TYR A 22 -31.65 -0.26 -15.11
C TYR A 22 -30.23 0.19 -15.46
N ALA A 23 -29.85 1.41 -15.06
CA ALA A 23 -28.48 1.68 -14.76
C ALA A 23 -28.14 0.63 -13.71
N THR A 24 -27.54 -0.48 -14.15
CA THR A 24 -26.68 -1.25 -13.28
C THR A 24 -25.86 -0.18 -12.57
N PRO A 25 -25.97 -0.02 -11.23
CA PRO A 25 -25.11 0.92 -10.55
C PRO A 25 -23.72 0.51 -11.00
N GLU A 26 -23.05 1.40 -11.73
CA GLU A 26 -21.65 1.21 -12.08
C GLU A 26 -21.00 0.76 -10.77
N PRO A 27 -20.35 -0.41 -10.74
CA PRO A 27 -19.73 -0.87 -9.51
C PRO A 27 -18.94 0.33 -9.00
N PRO A 28 -19.14 0.74 -7.73
CA PRO A 28 -18.47 1.93 -7.22
C PRO A 28 -17.01 1.81 -7.63
N PRO A 29 -16.40 2.89 -8.18
CA PRO A 29 -15.03 2.86 -8.68
C PRO A 29 -14.22 2.07 -7.67
N PRO A 30 -13.44 1.05 -8.10
CA PRO A 30 -12.88 0.05 -7.19
C PRO A 30 -12.34 0.81 -6.00
N VAL A 31 -12.95 0.59 -4.83
CA VAL A 31 -12.58 1.31 -3.61
C VAL A 31 -11.10 1.02 -3.45
N VAL A 32 -10.25 1.96 -3.89
CA VAL A 32 -8.81 1.88 -3.71
C VAL A 32 -8.69 1.93 -2.21
N ALA A 33 -8.46 0.76 -1.60
CA ALA A 33 -8.34 0.65 -0.15
C ALA A 33 -7.36 1.73 0.29
N GLU A 34 -7.84 2.73 1.01
CA GLU A 34 -7.00 3.77 1.58
C GLU A 34 -6.05 3.05 2.54
N LYS A 35 -4.80 2.90 2.11
CA LYS A 35 -3.78 2.24 2.89
C LYS A 35 -3.56 3.12 4.13
N LYS A 36 -3.82 2.58 5.32
CA LYS A 36 -3.48 3.30 6.55
C LYS A 36 -1.98 3.42 6.60
N THR A 37 -1.51 4.66 6.67
CA THR A 37 -0.10 4.94 6.79
C THR A 37 0.18 5.75 8.06
N LYS A 38 1.15 5.27 8.85
CA LYS A 38 1.60 5.91 10.08
C LYS A 38 3.03 6.38 9.88
N VAL A 39 3.25 7.69 9.95
CA VAL A 39 4.59 8.27 9.82
C VAL A 39 5.20 8.46 11.21
N ILE A 40 6.39 7.89 11.43
CA ILE A 40 7.15 7.97 12.68
C ILE A 40 8.60 8.31 12.35
N THR A 41 9.22 9.22 13.11
CA THR A 41 10.66 9.45 13.01
C THR A 41 11.42 8.31 13.69
N MET A 42 12.25 7.59 12.94
CA MET A 42 13.00 6.44 13.43
C MET A 42 14.51 6.61 13.19
N ASN A 43 15.33 5.91 13.95
CA ASN A 43 16.77 5.82 13.74
C ASN A 43 17.05 4.77 12.66
N VAL A 44 17.45 5.23 11.47
CA VAL A 44 17.69 4.37 10.32
C VAL A 44 19.19 4.29 10.07
N SER A 45 19.73 3.08 10.10
CA SER A 45 21.08 2.76 9.62
C SER A 45 21.01 1.80 8.44
N ALA A 46 22.18 1.41 7.93
CA ALA A 46 22.32 0.42 6.89
C ALA A 46 23.40 -0.60 7.29
N TYR A 47 23.20 -1.83 6.84
CA TYR A 47 24.11 -2.95 7.07
C TYR A 47 24.27 -3.81 5.81
N THR A 48 25.30 -4.63 5.80
CA THR A 48 25.50 -5.65 4.76
C THR A 48 25.31 -7.06 5.31
N VAL A 49 25.09 -8.04 4.43
CA VAL A 49 25.05 -9.46 4.82
C VAL A 49 26.32 -9.89 5.58
N ALA A 50 27.48 -9.35 5.21
CA ALA A 50 28.75 -9.66 5.84
C ALA A 50 28.86 -9.18 7.30
N GLU A 51 28.10 -8.14 7.69
CA GLU A 51 28.03 -7.64 9.07
C GLU A 51 27.03 -8.40 9.93
N GLY A 52 26.16 -9.20 9.29
CA GLY A 52 25.30 -10.16 9.97
C GLY A 52 26.03 -11.44 10.37
N ASN A 53 25.28 -12.54 10.42
CA ASN A 53 25.81 -13.89 10.58
C ASN A 53 26.54 -14.44 9.33
N GLY A 54 26.52 -13.70 8.21
CA GLY A 54 27.24 -14.02 6.98
C GLY A 54 26.64 -15.18 6.15
N ASP A 55 25.52 -15.76 6.57
CA ASP A 55 24.82 -16.83 5.84
C ASP A 55 23.71 -16.33 4.91
N GLY A 56 23.39 -15.03 4.97
CA GLY A 56 22.35 -14.39 4.17
C GLY A 56 20.92 -14.64 4.66
N LEU A 57 20.73 -15.43 5.73
CA LEU A 57 19.42 -15.73 6.28
C LEU A 57 19.00 -14.68 7.31
N THR A 58 17.83 -14.10 7.07
CA THR A 58 17.19 -13.18 8.00
C THR A 58 16.51 -13.94 9.14
N ALA A 59 16.20 -13.24 10.24
CA ALA A 59 15.46 -13.81 11.36
C ALA A 59 14.07 -14.36 10.99
N SER A 60 13.46 -13.92 9.87
CA SER A 60 12.21 -14.50 9.36
C SER A 60 12.40 -15.84 8.62
N GLY A 61 13.64 -16.27 8.39
CA GLY A 61 13.98 -17.53 7.72
C GLY A 61 14.07 -17.43 6.19
N VAL A 62 13.94 -16.23 5.61
CA VAL A 62 14.16 -15.99 4.17
C VAL A 62 15.52 -15.34 3.93
N GLU A 63 16.04 -15.49 2.72
CA GLU A 63 17.26 -14.81 2.30
C GLU A 63 17.03 -13.29 2.20
N GLY A 64 17.95 -12.53 2.79
CA GLY A 64 17.93 -11.08 2.75
C GLY A 64 18.18 -10.56 1.34
N THR A 65 17.30 -9.70 0.84
CA THR A 65 17.44 -9.05 -0.46
C THR A 65 17.90 -7.61 -0.24
N PRO A 66 19.10 -7.21 -0.72
CA PRO A 66 19.55 -5.84 -0.67
C PRO A 66 18.52 -4.88 -1.28
N PHE A 67 18.38 -3.70 -0.68
CA PHE A 67 17.42 -2.70 -1.11
C PHE A 67 15.96 -3.17 -1.07
N TYR A 68 15.63 -4.12 -0.20
CA TYR A 68 14.27 -4.59 0.01
C TYR A 68 14.07 -5.03 1.45
N THR A 69 14.98 -5.83 1.98
CA THR A 69 14.96 -6.32 3.35
C THR A 69 15.40 -5.24 4.34
N CYS A 70 14.72 -5.16 5.48
CA CYS A 70 15.18 -4.41 6.64
C CYS A 70 15.02 -5.18 7.95
N ALA A 71 15.81 -4.77 8.94
CA ALA A 71 15.75 -5.22 10.32
C ALA A 71 15.00 -4.21 11.21
N ALA A 72 14.13 -4.70 12.08
CA ALA A 72 13.42 -3.94 13.11
C ALA A 72 12.99 -4.89 14.22
N ASP A 73 13.13 -4.54 15.50
CA ASP A 73 12.72 -5.44 16.60
C ASP A 73 11.25 -5.20 17.03
N ASP A 74 10.82 -3.94 17.01
CA ASP A 74 9.51 -3.46 17.47
C ASP A 74 8.39 -3.60 16.42
N LEU A 75 8.72 -4.03 15.20
CA LEU A 75 7.76 -4.19 14.10
C LEU A 75 7.55 -5.66 13.72
N PRO A 76 6.31 -6.10 13.44
CA PRO A 76 6.04 -7.45 12.94
C PRO A 76 6.78 -7.73 11.62
N PHE A 77 7.17 -8.99 11.41
CA PHE A 77 7.67 -9.42 10.11
C PHE A 77 6.63 -9.19 9.01
N GLY A 78 7.08 -8.80 7.81
CA GLY A 78 6.24 -8.46 6.67
C GLY A 78 5.73 -7.02 6.65
N THR A 79 5.95 -6.25 7.72
CA THR A 79 5.61 -4.81 7.77
C THR A 79 6.33 -4.09 6.64
N LYS A 80 5.59 -3.27 5.89
CA LYS A 80 6.13 -2.49 4.77
C LYS A 80 6.43 -1.06 5.23
N LEU A 81 7.62 -0.58 4.91
CA LEU A 81 8.10 0.75 5.27
C LEU A 81 8.40 1.54 4.01
N LEU A 82 7.87 2.75 3.87
CA LEU A 82 8.32 3.69 2.84
C LEU A 82 9.38 4.60 3.45
N ILE A 83 10.59 4.53 2.88
CA ILE A 83 11.77 5.31 3.28
C ILE A 83 12.39 5.86 2.00
N ASP A 84 12.51 7.18 1.91
CA ASP A 84 13.02 7.89 0.72
C ASP A 84 12.35 7.44 -0.61
N GLY A 85 11.03 7.25 -0.57
CA GLY A 85 10.25 6.83 -1.74
C GLY A 85 10.43 5.36 -2.14
N LYS A 86 11.12 4.57 -1.32
CA LYS A 86 11.36 3.15 -1.54
C LYS A 86 10.67 2.29 -0.48
N ILE A 87 10.06 1.19 -0.91
CA ILE A 87 9.42 0.23 -0.01
C ILE A 87 10.47 -0.78 0.47
N TRP A 88 10.51 -0.94 1.78
CA TRP A 88 11.28 -1.93 2.50
C TRP A 88 10.34 -2.87 3.25
N VAL A 89 10.80 -4.09 3.52
CA VAL A 89 10.02 -5.11 4.23
C VAL A 89 10.81 -5.62 5.41
N VAL A 90 10.17 -5.56 6.58
CA VAL A 90 10.75 -6.08 7.82
C VAL A 90 10.83 -7.60 7.72
N GLN A 91 12.03 -8.14 7.57
CA GLN A 91 12.27 -9.59 7.50
C GLN A 91 13.34 -10.03 8.49
N ASP A 92 14.05 -9.07 9.09
CA ASP A 92 15.18 -9.35 9.96
C ASP A 92 15.04 -8.70 11.34
N ARG A 93 15.92 -9.06 12.27
CA ARG A 93 15.97 -8.57 13.65
C ARG A 93 17.37 -8.12 14.02
N PHE A 94 17.44 -7.14 14.91
CA PHE A 94 18.70 -6.80 15.58
C PHE A 94 18.99 -7.76 16.73
N GLY A 95 17.94 -8.26 17.39
CA GLY A 95 18.06 -9.16 18.54
C GLY A 95 18.36 -8.46 19.87
N GLY A 96 18.13 -7.14 19.95
CA GLY A 96 18.43 -6.31 21.12
C GLY A 96 17.19 -5.69 21.80
N ASP A 97 15.99 -5.95 21.28
CA ASP A 97 14.72 -5.35 21.73
C ASP A 97 14.70 -3.82 21.56
N TYR A 98 15.18 -3.34 20.41
CA TYR A 98 15.25 -1.92 20.10
C TYR A 98 13.90 -1.37 19.60
N GLU A 99 13.52 -0.19 20.09
CA GLU A 99 12.36 0.57 19.59
C GLU A 99 12.79 1.66 18.59
N ASN A 100 11.94 1.93 17.59
CA ASN A 100 12.12 2.99 16.60
C ASN A 100 13.47 2.92 15.87
N ARG A 101 13.97 1.71 15.61
CA ARG A 101 15.26 1.48 14.98
C ARG A 101 15.12 0.56 13.78
N ILE A 102 15.67 0.98 12.65
CA ILE A 102 15.63 0.26 11.39
C ILE A 102 17.06 0.08 10.85
N ASP A 103 17.39 -1.11 10.35
CA ASP A 103 18.62 -1.36 9.58
C ASP A 103 18.26 -1.79 8.17
N LEU A 104 18.76 -1.05 7.18
CA LEU A 104 18.49 -1.31 5.78
C LEU A 104 19.56 -2.23 5.20
N LEU A 105 19.15 -3.36 4.62
CA LEU A 105 20.09 -4.26 3.98
C LEU A 105 20.57 -3.64 2.66
N MET A 106 21.86 -3.37 2.56
CA MET A 106 22.51 -2.88 1.35
C MET A 106 23.43 -3.97 0.76
N GLU A 107 23.83 -3.77 -0.49
CA GLU A 107 24.67 -4.73 -1.20
C GLU A 107 26.14 -4.57 -0.81
N THR A 108 26.61 -3.34 -0.58
CA THR A 108 28.02 -3.05 -0.30
C THR A 108 28.22 -2.14 0.91
N THR A 109 29.37 -2.26 1.57
CA THR A 109 29.75 -1.41 2.71
C THR A 109 29.81 0.06 2.32
N ASP A 110 30.26 0.38 1.11
CA ASP A 110 30.30 1.77 0.61
C ASP A 110 28.89 2.40 0.55
N GLN A 111 27.87 1.61 0.20
CA GLN A 111 26.48 2.08 0.23
C GLN A 111 26.00 2.32 1.66
N CYS A 112 26.37 1.44 2.61
CA CYS A 112 26.08 1.67 4.02
C CYS A 112 26.73 2.95 4.55
N LEU A 113 27.99 3.19 4.20
CA LEU A 113 28.72 4.39 4.60
C LEU A 113 28.14 5.65 3.97
N ALA A 114 27.71 5.59 2.70
CA ALA A 114 27.06 6.69 2.02
C ALA A 114 25.68 7.02 2.64
N TRP A 115 24.94 5.99 3.09
CA TRP A 115 23.68 6.17 3.80
C TRP A 115 23.87 6.76 5.20
N GLY A 116 24.84 6.24 5.95
CA GLY A 116 25.12 6.64 7.33
C GLY A 116 24.00 6.28 8.32
N ARG A 117 24.07 6.81 9.55
CA ARG A 117 23.00 6.69 10.53
C ARG A 117 22.28 8.03 10.65
N GLN A 118 20.96 8.02 10.51
CA GLN A 118 20.16 9.24 10.49
C GLN A 118 18.78 9.03 11.11
N TRP A 119 18.18 10.14 11.57
CA TRP A 119 16.81 10.16 12.06
C TRP A 119 15.93 10.76 10.97
N ILE A 120 15.12 9.91 10.35
CA ILE A 120 14.28 10.29 9.20
C ILE A 120 12.84 9.82 9.42
N PRO A 121 11.85 10.47 8.78
CA PRO A 121 10.48 9.99 8.78
C PRO A 121 10.39 8.65 8.04
N VAL A 122 9.79 7.67 8.69
CA VAL A 122 9.47 6.35 8.14
C VAL A 122 7.96 6.21 8.11
N GLU A 123 7.42 5.91 6.95
CA GLU A 123 5.99 5.66 6.79
C GLU A 123 5.72 4.16 6.82
N ILE A 124 5.03 3.72 7.87
CA ILE A 124 4.59 2.33 8.04
C ILE A 124 3.31 2.15 7.24
N ILE A 125 3.33 1.18 6.32
CA ILE A 125 2.22 0.86 5.43
C ILE A 125 1.54 -0.42 5.94
N GLU A 126 0.30 -0.29 6.41
CA GLU A 126 -0.55 -1.42 6.82
C GLU A 126 -1.23 -2.12 5.62
#